data_AF-A0A239H8T3-F1
#
_entry.id   AF-A0A239H8T3-F1
#
_cell.length_a   1.000
_cell.length_b   1.000
_cell.length_c   1.000
_cell.angle_alpha   90.00
_cell.angle_beta   90.00
_cell.angle_gamma   90.00
#
_symmetry.space_group_name_H-M   'P 1'
#
loop_
_entity.id
_entity.type
_entity.pdbx_description
1 polymer ?
#
loop_
_entity_poly.entity_id
_entity_poly.type
_entity_poly.pdbx_seq_one_letter_code
_entity_poly.pdbx_strand_id
1 'polypeptide(L)'
;MSFTNRPPWHKAPADLRAAVCGGEVVAARDVHGGMSPGPAAILTLANGDTVFAKAVSSAVSAGAPWLDAALLAADVVAAGHLDGPATARREALRLLADEPPEAARFVIAQAGMWRRNSTLPPHPGLPTHRAWQRARAAALEPLLADLLDWQR
;
A
#
# COMPACT_ATOMS: atom_id res chain seq x y z
N MET A 1 -10.44 15.95 -6.97
CA MET A 1 -10.75 14.75 -6.16
C MET A 1 -11.17 15.23 -4.79
N SER A 2 -12.42 15.01 -4.40
CA SER A 2 -12.84 15.26 -3.01
C SER A 2 -12.29 14.12 -2.17
N PHE A 3 -11.39 14.41 -1.23
CA PHE A 3 -10.91 13.40 -0.29
C PHE A 3 -12.09 12.93 0.53
N THR A 4 -12.27 11.61 0.62
CA THR A 4 -13.36 10.97 1.38
C THR A 4 -13.48 11.58 2.77
N ASN A 5 -14.70 11.98 3.13
CA ASN A 5 -15.06 12.52 4.44
C ASN A 5 -14.54 11.59 5.55
N ARG A 6 -13.47 11.99 6.26
CA ARG A 6 -12.97 11.24 7.41
C ARG A 6 -13.79 11.67 8.63
N PRO A 7 -14.61 10.77 9.23
CA PRO A 7 -15.22 11.10 10.51
C PRO A 7 -14.12 11.32 11.55
N PRO A 8 -14.28 12.30 12.46
CA PRO A 8 -13.33 12.52 13.54
C PRO A 8 -13.32 11.32 14.49
N TRP A 9 -12.20 11.08 15.18
CA TRP A 9 -12.00 9.92 16.06
C TRP A 9 -13.10 9.72 17.09
N HIS A 10 -13.60 10.80 17.71
CA HIS A 10 -14.66 10.71 18.70
C HIS A 10 -16.00 10.18 18.15
N LYS A 11 -16.19 10.20 16.82
CA LYS A 11 -17.36 9.60 16.14
C LYS A 11 -17.10 8.16 15.66
N ALA A 12 -15.92 7.61 15.92
CA ALA A 12 -15.63 6.21 15.60
C ALA A 12 -16.52 5.27 16.44
N PRO A 13 -16.93 4.12 15.87
CA PRO A 13 -17.63 3.06 16.60
C PRO A 13 -16.96 2.71 17.94
N ALA A 14 -17.77 2.41 18.96
CA ALA A 14 -17.27 2.23 20.33
C ALA A 14 -16.35 1.01 20.46
N ASP A 15 -16.66 -0.07 19.76
CA ASP A 15 -15.84 -1.27 19.61
C ASP A 15 -14.48 -0.95 18.98
N LEU A 16 -14.45 -0.12 17.93
CA LEU A 16 -13.20 0.33 17.32
C LEU A 16 -12.36 1.18 18.28
N ARG A 17 -13.00 2.08 19.06
CA ARG A 17 -12.28 2.87 20.08
C ARG A 17 -11.75 2.01 21.21
N ALA A 18 -12.47 0.95 21.59
CA ALA A 18 -12.07 0.00 22.62
C ALA A 18 -10.95 -0.95 22.16
N ALA A 19 -10.80 -1.16 20.84
CA ALA A 19 -9.75 -2.01 20.28
C ALA A 19 -8.34 -1.38 20.30
N VAL A 20 -8.21 -0.11 20.71
CA VAL A 20 -6.89 0.53 20.87
C VAL A 20 -6.16 -0.10 22.05
N CYS A 21 -5.08 -0.82 21.75
CA CYS A 21 -4.22 -1.41 22.76
C CYS A 21 -3.24 -0.37 23.32
N GLY A 22 -2.74 -0.61 24.54
CA GLY A 22 -1.67 0.17 25.16
C GLY A 22 -2.10 1.10 26.30
N GLY A 23 -3.40 1.34 26.48
CA GLY A 23 -3.91 2.12 27.61
C GLY A 23 -5.17 2.92 27.28
N GLU A 24 -5.67 3.67 28.26
CA GLU A 24 -6.78 4.59 28.06
C GLU A 24 -6.37 5.75 27.14
N VAL A 25 -7.21 6.07 26.16
CA VAL A 25 -7.02 7.21 25.26
C VAL A 25 -7.50 8.49 25.96
N VAL A 26 -6.59 9.42 26.24
CA VAL A 26 -6.88 10.68 26.96
C VAL A 26 -6.97 11.90 26.04
N ALA A 27 -6.39 11.83 24.83
CA ALA A 27 -6.53 12.86 23.81
C ALA A 27 -6.45 12.28 22.39
N ALA A 28 -7.01 12.99 21.42
CA ALA A 28 -6.97 12.61 20.01
C ALA A 28 -6.77 13.84 19.12
N ARG A 29 -5.89 13.71 18.13
CA ARG A 29 -5.69 14.69 17.05
C ARG A 29 -6.00 14.04 15.71
N ASP A 30 -7.07 14.51 15.07
CA ASP A 30 -7.50 14.00 13.77
C ASP A 30 -6.50 14.31 12.65
N VAL A 31 -6.31 13.35 11.74
CA VAL A 31 -5.42 13.44 10.57
C VAL A 31 -6.28 13.46 9.32
N HIS A 32 -6.31 14.60 8.63
CA HIS A 32 -7.20 14.84 7.49
C HIS A 32 -6.57 14.51 6.12
N GLY A 33 -5.39 13.90 6.07
CA GLY A 33 -4.71 13.47 4.82
C GLY A 33 -5.02 12.03 4.38
N GLY A 34 -4.52 11.62 3.21
CA GLY A 34 -4.58 10.23 2.70
C GLY A 34 -5.90 9.85 2.01
N MET A 35 -5.92 8.68 1.35
CA MET A 35 -7.02 8.27 0.46
C MET A 35 -8.03 7.28 1.04
N SER A 36 -7.74 6.62 2.16
CA SER A 36 -8.67 5.63 2.73
C SER A 36 -9.86 6.30 3.44
N PRO A 37 -11.11 5.87 3.22
CA PRO A 37 -12.27 6.33 3.98
C PRO A 37 -12.21 5.81 5.43
N GLY A 38 -12.57 6.65 6.40
CA GLY A 38 -12.58 6.30 7.83
C GLY A 38 -11.68 7.19 8.70
N PRO A 39 -11.81 7.07 10.04
CA PRO A 39 -11.05 7.90 10.98
C PRO A 39 -9.55 7.58 10.88
N ALA A 40 -8.74 8.62 10.98
CA ALA A 40 -7.30 8.53 11.17
C ALA A 40 -6.92 9.58 12.22
N ALA A 41 -6.24 9.17 13.28
CA ALA A 41 -5.90 10.06 14.38
C ALA A 41 -4.59 9.65 15.05
N ILE A 42 -3.90 10.64 15.60
CA ILE A 42 -2.84 10.43 16.58
C ILE A 42 -3.49 10.50 17.96
N LEU A 43 -3.37 9.42 18.73
CA LEU A 43 -3.96 9.29 20.05
C LEU A 43 -2.87 9.40 21.11
N THR A 44 -3.17 10.12 22.20
CA THR A 44 -2.33 10.15 23.40
C THR A 44 -2.95 9.22 24.44
N LEU A 45 -2.14 8.30 24.95
CA LEU A 45 -2.53 7.34 25.97
C LEU A 45 -2.22 7.90 27.37
N ALA A 46 -2.93 7.41 28.40
CA ALA A 46 -2.77 7.85 29.78
C ALA A 46 -1.36 7.64 30.34
N ASN A 47 -0.61 6.67 29.80
CA ASN A 47 0.78 6.41 30.15
C ASN A 47 1.79 7.36 29.47
N GLY A 48 1.32 8.31 28.64
CA GLY A 48 2.13 9.26 27.87
C GLY A 48 2.49 8.80 26.45
N ASP A 49 2.21 7.54 26.09
CA ASP A 49 2.50 7.03 24.76
C ASP A 49 1.62 7.68 23.69
N THR A 50 2.13 7.68 22.46
CA THR A 50 1.41 8.17 21.30
C THR A 50 1.26 7.07 20.27
N VAL A 51 0.02 6.80 19.86
CA VAL A 51 -0.30 5.76 18.85
C VAL A 51 -1.00 6.38 17.66
N PHE A 52 -0.69 5.89 16.45
CA PHE A 52 -1.44 6.23 15.24
C PHE A 52 -2.54 5.21 15.02
N ALA A 53 -3.80 5.64 15.10
CA ALA A 53 -4.97 4.83 14.83
C ALA A 53 -5.55 5.18 13.46
N LYS A 54 -5.80 4.16 12.64
CA LYS A 54 -6.48 4.30 11.35
C LYS A 54 -7.42 3.12 11.16
N ALA A 55 -8.64 3.41 10.74
CA ALA A 55 -9.62 2.37 10.45
C ALA A 55 -10.26 2.58 9.09
N VAL A 56 -10.69 1.47 8.51
CA VAL A 56 -11.44 1.39 7.26
C VAL A 56 -12.51 0.30 7.42
N SER A 57 -13.68 0.50 6.84
CA SER A 57 -14.71 -0.55 6.83
C SER A 57 -14.24 -1.73 5.97
N SER A 58 -14.53 -2.95 6.41
CA SER A 58 -14.29 -4.16 5.61
C SER A 58 -15.01 -4.13 4.26
N ALA A 59 -16.19 -3.51 4.18
CA ALA A 59 -16.98 -3.40 2.95
C ALA A 59 -16.27 -2.62 1.84
N VAL A 60 -15.43 -1.64 2.19
CA VAL A 60 -14.66 -0.83 1.24
C VAL A 60 -13.21 -1.29 1.10
N SER A 61 -12.82 -2.29 1.89
CA SER A 61 -11.53 -2.98 1.82
C SER A 61 -11.66 -4.37 1.17
N ALA A 62 -12.83 -4.69 0.59
CA ALA A 62 -13.04 -5.94 -0.12
C ALA A 62 -12.25 -5.93 -1.43
N GLY A 63 -11.33 -6.88 -1.58
CA GLY A 63 -10.52 -7.08 -2.77
C GLY A 63 -10.30 -8.57 -3.02
N ALA A 64 -9.68 -8.90 -4.15
CA ALA A 64 -9.25 -10.27 -4.38
C ALA A 64 -8.18 -10.67 -3.35
N PRO A 65 -8.22 -11.88 -2.77
CA PRO A 65 -7.30 -12.28 -1.70
C PRO A 65 -5.83 -12.25 -2.13
N TRP A 66 -5.57 -12.47 -3.42
CA TRP A 66 -4.24 -12.46 -4.03
C TRP A 66 -3.65 -11.06 -4.27
N LEU A 67 -4.47 -10.00 -4.12
CA LEU A 67 -4.06 -8.64 -4.47
C LEU A 67 -2.92 -8.13 -3.59
N ASP A 68 -2.95 -8.44 -2.29
CA ASP A 68 -1.91 -8.02 -1.35
C ASP A 68 -0.56 -8.70 -1.66
N ALA A 69 -0.59 -10.00 -1.99
CA ALA A 69 0.61 -10.73 -2.42
C ALA A 69 1.18 -10.15 -3.71
N ALA A 70 0.33 -9.84 -4.69
CA ALA A 70 0.76 -9.23 -5.96
C ALA A 70 1.36 -7.84 -5.76
N LEU A 71 0.73 -6.98 -4.95
CA LEU A 71 1.24 -5.66 -4.61
C LEU A 71 2.59 -5.76 -3.88
N LEU A 72 2.70 -6.66 -2.90
CA LEU A 72 3.93 -6.86 -2.15
C LEU A 72 5.07 -7.41 -3.01
N ALA A 73 4.77 -8.36 -3.91
CA ALA A 73 5.76 -8.91 -4.85
C ALA A 73 6.34 -7.80 -5.74
N ALA A 74 5.48 -6.92 -6.27
CA ALA A 74 5.94 -5.77 -7.05
C ALA A 74 6.75 -4.79 -6.21
N ASP A 75 6.32 -4.48 -4.99
CA ASP A 75 6.98 -3.47 -4.15
C ASP A 75 8.32 -3.95 -3.59
N VAL A 76 8.47 -5.22 -3.18
CA VAL A 76 9.76 -5.80 -2.74
C VAL A 76 10.84 -5.66 -3.81
N VAL A 77 10.49 -5.89 -5.08
CA VAL A 77 11.44 -5.70 -6.19
C VAL A 77 11.66 -4.21 -6.49
N ALA A 78 10.58 -3.43 -6.57
CA ALA A 78 10.67 -2.02 -6.98
C ALA A 78 11.30 -1.10 -5.93
N ALA A 79 11.14 -1.41 -4.63
CA ALA A 79 11.79 -0.71 -3.53
C ALA A 79 13.18 -1.26 -3.23
N GLY A 80 13.42 -2.54 -3.54
CA GLY A 80 14.66 -3.25 -3.26
C GLY A 80 14.63 -4.01 -1.93
N HIS A 81 15.55 -4.95 -1.80
CA HIS A 81 15.73 -5.79 -0.62
C HIS A 81 17.13 -5.61 -0.04
N LEU A 82 17.28 -5.69 1.28
CA LEU A 82 18.58 -5.50 1.97
C LEU A 82 19.63 -6.50 1.46
N ASP A 83 19.24 -7.75 1.25
CA ASP A 83 20.09 -8.81 0.69
C ASP A 83 20.25 -8.76 -0.84
N GLY A 84 19.84 -7.67 -1.47
CA GLY A 84 20.05 -7.42 -2.90
C GLY A 84 18.94 -7.90 -3.84
N PRO A 85 19.06 -7.58 -5.14
CA PRO A 85 17.98 -7.72 -6.13
C PRO A 85 17.61 -9.18 -6.43
N ALA A 86 18.55 -10.12 -6.36
CA ALA A 86 18.26 -11.54 -6.56
C ALA A 86 17.34 -12.09 -5.47
N THR A 87 17.55 -11.69 -4.22
CA THR A 87 16.66 -12.05 -3.10
C THR A 87 15.31 -11.39 -3.27
N ALA A 88 15.24 -10.09 -3.62
CA ALA A 88 13.98 -9.41 -3.88
C ALA A 88 13.11 -10.16 -4.91
N ARG A 89 13.73 -10.57 -6.03
CA ARG A 89 13.07 -11.32 -7.12
C ARG A 89 12.60 -12.69 -6.66
N ARG A 90 13.43 -13.44 -5.91
CA ARG A 90 13.06 -14.75 -5.38
C ARG A 90 11.87 -14.66 -4.42
N GLU A 91 11.87 -13.68 -3.51
CA GLU A 91 10.76 -13.49 -2.58
C GLU A 91 9.48 -13.06 -3.31
N ALA A 92 9.59 -12.23 -4.34
CA ALA A 92 8.44 -11.87 -5.18
C ALA A 92 7.84 -13.10 -5.89
N LEU A 93 8.66 -13.97 -6.46
CA LEU A 93 8.18 -15.23 -7.06
C LEU A 93 7.55 -16.15 -6.02
N ARG A 94 8.12 -16.22 -4.80
CA ARG A 94 7.56 -17.02 -3.70
C ARG A 94 6.20 -16.50 -3.26
N LEU A 95 6.01 -15.18 -3.20
CA LEU A 95 4.72 -14.56 -2.89
C LEU A 95 3.65 -14.86 -3.95
N LEU A 96 4.05 -15.08 -5.20
CA LEU A 96 3.15 -15.36 -6.32
C LEU A 96 2.95 -16.85 -6.60
N ALA A 97 3.72 -17.74 -5.97
CA ALA A 97 3.80 -19.16 -6.36
C ALA A 97 2.47 -19.91 -6.20
N ASP A 98 1.73 -19.62 -5.13
CA ASP A 98 0.45 -20.27 -4.81
C ASP A 98 -0.76 -19.42 -5.22
N GLU A 99 -0.52 -18.27 -5.86
CA GLU A 99 -1.56 -17.34 -6.27
C GLU A 99 -2.08 -17.64 -7.68
N PRO A 100 -3.32 -17.25 -8.01
CA PRO A 100 -3.84 -17.48 -9.35
C PRO A 100 -3.10 -16.64 -10.40
N PRO A 101 -3.12 -17.02 -11.70
CA PRO A 101 -2.42 -16.32 -12.77
C PRO A 101 -2.72 -14.82 -12.87
N GLU A 102 -3.89 -14.39 -12.39
CA GLU A 102 -4.31 -13.00 -12.28
C GLU A 102 -3.36 -12.16 -11.41
N ALA A 103 -2.75 -12.74 -10.38
CA ALA A 103 -1.79 -12.04 -9.52
C ALA A 103 -0.54 -11.63 -10.30
N ALA A 104 0.05 -12.57 -11.07
CA ALA A 104 1.17 -12.27 -11.96
C ALA A 104 0.79 -11.26 -13.05
N ARG A 105 -0.39 -11.42 -13.67
CA ARG A 105 -0.91 -10.46 -14.67
C ARG A 105 -1.11 -9.06 -14.08
N PHE A 106 -1.54 -8.98 -12.82
CA PHE A 106 -1.65 -7.71 -12.11
C PHE A 106 -0.29 -7.05 -11.93
N VAL A 107 0.76 -7.78 -11.53
CA VAL A 107 2.14 -7.25 -11.43
C VAL A 107 2.63 -6.71 -12.78
N ILE A 108 2.38 -7.46 -13.87
CA ILE A 108 2.71 -7.02 -15.24
C ILE A 108 1.96 -5.73 -15.60
N ALA A 109 0.65 -5.70 -15.35
CA ALA A 109 -0.18 -4.52 -15.60
C ALA A 109 0.27 -3.31 -14.75
N GLN A 110 0.66 -3.54 -13.50
CA GLN A 110 1.13 -2.51 -12.57
C GLN A 110 2.44 -1.88 -13.07
N ALA A 111 3.39 -2.68 -13.54
CA ALA A 111 4.63 -2.19 -14.14
C ALA A 111 4.36 -1.37 -15.42
N GLY A 112 3.47 -1.87 -16.30
CA GLY A 112 3.04 -1.16 -17.50
C GLY A 112 2.34 0.17 -17.18
N MET A 113 1.48 0.19 -16.17
CA MET A 113 0.81 1.40 -15.68
C MET A 113 1.82 2.42 -15.18
N TRP A 114 2.80 2.04 -14.36
CA TRP A 114 3.84 2.95 -13.90
C TRP A 114 4.68 3.47 -15.06
N ARG A 115 5.10 2.60 -15.99
CA ARG A 115 5.85 3.02 -17.17
C ARG A 115 5.08 4.06 -17.98
N ARG A 116 3.81 3.79 -18.30
CA ARG A 116 2.92 4.70 -19.04
C ARG A 116 2.72 6.01 -18.29
N ASN A 117 2.33 5.95 -17.02
CA ASN A 117 2.02 7.15 -16.25
C ASN A 117 3.25 8.03 -16.02
N SER A 118 4.44 7.45 -16.07
CA SER A 118 5.68 8.18 -15.89
C SER A 118 6.01 9.16 -17.03
N THR A 119 5.35 9.05 -18.20
CA THR A 119 5.50 9.96 -19.33
C THR A 119 4.50 11.12 -19.30
N LEU A 120 3.57 11.12 -18.34
CA LEU A 120 2.59 12.19 -18.17
C LEU A 120 3.22 13.41 -17.47
N PRO A 121 2.63 14.61 -17.59
CA PRO A 121 3.11 15.80 -16.88
C PRO A 121 3.18 15.59 -15.35
N PRO A 122 4.15 16.21 -14.64
CA PRO A 122 4.24 16.14 -13.18
C PRO A 122 2.95 16.62 -12.49
N HIS A 123 2.62 16.02 -11.34
CA HIS A 123 1.49 16.48 -10.54
C HIS A 123 1.89 17.69 -9.68
N PRO A 124 1.04 18.73 -9.57
CA PRO A 124 1.22 19.78 -8.58
C PRO A 124 1.36 19.18 -7.17
N GLY A 125 2.37 19.60 -6.42
CA GLY A 125 2.66 19.11 -5.06
C GLY A 125 3.39 17.76 -4.97
N LEU A 126 3.62 17.05 -6.09
CA LEU A 126 4.36 15.78 -6.12
C LEU A 126 5.39 15.75 -7.27
N PRO A 127 6.39 16.65 -7.26
CA PRO A 127 7.30 16.86 -8.39
C PRO A 127 8.16 15.63 -8.74
N THR A 128 8.44 14.76 -7.76
CA THR A 128 9.29 13.56 -7.95
C THR A 128 8.50 12.32 -8.40
N HIS A 129 7.17 12.36 -8.42
CA HIS A 129 6.33 11.18 -8.64
C HIS A 129 6.58 10.51 -10.01
N ARG A 130 6.84 11.28 -11.07
CA ARG A 130 7.12 10.72 -12.41
C ARG A 130 8.46 9.99 -12.47
N ALA A 131 9.49 10.56 -11.85
CA ALA A 131 10.80 9.91 -11.76
C ALA A 131 10.71 8.63 -10.93
N TRP A 132 9.96 8.67 -9.83
CA TRP A 132 9.68 7.49 -9.01
C TRP A 132 8.94 6.39 -9.80
N GLN A 133 7.92 6.75 -10.59
CA GLN A 133 7.20 5.78 -11.44
C GLN A 133 8.13 5.14 -12.47
N ARG A 134 9.04 5.92 -13.10
CA ARG A 134 10.04 5.37 -14.03
C ARG A 134 10.96 4.37 -13.34
N ALA A 135 11.51 4.74 -12.19
CA ALA A 135 12.45 3.89 -11.46
C ALA A 135 11.81 2.55 -11.06
N ARG A 136 10.58 2.59 -10.55
CA ARG A 136 9.85 1.36 -10.17
C ARG A 136 9.53 0.46 -11.36
N ALA A 137 9.12 1.04 -12.48
CA ALA A 137 8.87 0.26 -13.70
C ALA A 137 10.15 -0.42 -14.21
N ALA A 138 11.28 0.29 -14.22
CA ALA A 138 12.57 -0.25 -14.65
C ALA A 138 13.07 -1.37 -13.72
N ALA A 139 12.91 -1.21 -12.40
CA ALA A 139 13.34 -2.22 -11.43
C ALA A 139 12.60 -3.56 -11.60
N LEU A 140 11.37 -3.54 -12.12
CA LEU A 140 10.57 -4.75 -12.32
C LEU A 140 10.94 -5.54 -13.58
N GLU A 141 11.70 -4.98 -14.52
CA GLU A 141 12.01 -5.63 -15.82
C GLU A 141 12.51 -7.09 -15.69
N PRO A 142 13.44 -7.43 -14.76
CA PRO A 142 13.89 -8.81 -14.60
C PRO A 142 12.80 -9.76 -14.06
N LEU A 143 11.89 -9.28 -13.22
CA LEU A 143 10.77 -10.08 -12.73
C LEU A 143 9.74 -10.30 -13.86
N LEU A 144 9.49 -9.29 -14.70
CA LEU A 144 8.58 -9.42 -15.83
C LEU A 144 9.03 -10.49 -16.82
N ALA A 145 10.34 -10.62 -17.06
CA ALA A 145 10.88 -11.69 -17.89
C ALA A 145 10.50 -13.08 -17.36
N ASP A 146 10.65 -13.33 -16.05
CA ASP A 146 10.23 -14.60 -15.45
C ASP A 146 8.73 -14.81 -15.61
N LEU A 147 7.92 -13.80 -15.26
CA LEU A 147 6.46 -13.95 -15.25
C LEU A 147 5.89 -14.19 -16.65
N LEU A 148 6.49 -13.61 -17.69
CA LEU A 148 6.09 -13.85 -19.08
C LEU A 148 6.52 -15.23 -19.59
N ASP A 149 7.67 -15.73 -19.14
CA ASP A 149 8.11 -17.10 -19.41
C ASP A 149 7.24 -18.12 -18.66
N TRP A 150 6.74 -17.76 -17.48
CA TRP A 150 5.90 -18.59 -16.61
C TRP A 150 4.45 -18.74 -17.09
N GLN A 151 3.97 -17.84 -17.96
CA GLN A 151 2.63 -17.93 -18.55
C GLN A 151 2.59 -18.73 -19.87
N ARG A 152 3.72 -19.30 -20.32
CA ARG A 152 3.81 -20.22 -21.45
C ARG A 152 3.88 -21.67 -20.97
#